data_AF-A0A9Q1I1J1-F1
#
_entry.id   AF-A0A9Q1I1J1-F1
#
_cell.length_a   1.000
_cell.length_b   1.000
_cell.length_c   1.000
_cell.angle_alpha   90.00
_cell.angle_beta   90.00
_cell.angle_gamma   90.00
#
_symmetry.space_group_name_H-M   'P 1'
#
loop_
_entity.id
_entity.type
_entity.pdbx_description
1 polymer ?
#
loop_
_entity_poly.entity_id
_entity_poly.type
_entity_poly.pdbx_seq_one_letter_code
_entity_poly.pdbx_strand_id
1 'polypeptide(L)'
;MGKKKSGGGGGTGLGRALIKERLFAGRGGNRRADSWLHTSELNDGYDWGRLNLQSVTEQSSLDDFLATAELAGTEFVAEKLNVKFVPAESRAGLLTSEETKRLKELHEENKQLLRIPRRPEWDQSTSPDALQLAERDNFLEWRRELAKLEEDQNLILTPYERNLDFWRQLWRVIERSDVVVQIVDARHPSLFRCPDLECYVKEVSPHKQNMVLVNKADLLTREQRGVWARHFEEEGIRAVFWSALAENERLEAEEKGEAHGEEEELSDEEKESMEEEEEGEDTDEDEEREMFQDCMEEEDWHTCSEGEEEEEEGTSSPSPASFHNSSRLLSKDQLLELFKTVHSGTRLKEGQITVGLVGYPNVGKSSTINTLLRNKKVSVSATPGHTKHFQTLFVEPGLCLCDCPGLVMPSFVSTKAAMICSGILPIDQMRDHVPAISLVCEHIPREVLEGTYGISIIRPREDEDPQRPPTAEELLMAYGYMRGFHDHGRPA
;
A
#
# COMPACT_ATOMS: atom_id res chain seq x y z
N MET A 1 63.37 -12.77 -4.98
CA MET A 1 64.14 -12.50 -6.22
C MET A 1 63.17 -12.00 -7.28
N GLY A 2 63.55 -11.07 -8.16
CA GLY A 2 62.62 -10.46 -9.13
C GLY A 2 62.84 -10.89 -10.58
N LYS A 3 61.81 -10.70 -11.41
CA LYS A 3 61.93 -10.55 -12.88
C LYS A 3 61.18 -9.29 -13.33
N LYS A 4 61.55 -8.75 -14.50
CA LYS A 4 61.19 -7.40 -14.97
C LYS A 4 60.47 -7.45 -16.32
N LYS A 5 59.59 -6.47 -16.54
CA LYS A 5 59.14 -5.91 -17.84
C LYS A 5 58.54 -6.86 -18.91
N SER A 6 57.26 -6.63 -19.20
CA SER A 6 56.85 -5.94 -20.44
C SER A 6 55.52 -5.18 -20.19
N GLY A 7 55.13 -4.15 -20.94
CA GLY A 7 55.93 -3.37 -21.89
C GLY A 7 55.27 -3.08 -23.25
N GLY A 8 54.11 -2.41 -23.29
CA GLY A 8 53.58 -1.85 -24.54
C GLY A 8 52.08 -1.52 -24.53
N GLY A 9 51.65 -0.63 -25.43
CA GLY A 9 50.26 -0.56 -25.90
C GLY A 9 49.31 0.44 -25.21
N GLY A 10 49.54 1.75 -25.38
CA GLY A 10 48.47 2.74 -25.23
C GLY A 10 47.45 2.61 -26.38
N GLY A 11 46.43 1.76 -26.20
CA GLY A 11 45.49 1.34 -27.25
C GLY A 11 44.07 1.86 -27.07
N THR A 12 43.84 3.09 -27.55
CA THR A 12 42.55 3.75 -27.82
C THR A 12 41.26 2.91 -27.71
N GLY A 13 40.38 3.28 -26.76
CA GLY A 13 39.05 2.68 -26.57
C GLY A 13 38.07 2.81 -27.76
N LEU A 14 38.42 3.60 -28.78
CA LEU A 14 37.72 3.75 -30.06
C LEU A 14 37.37 2.41 -30.71
N GLY A 15 38.25 1.40 -30.63
CA GLY A 15 37.97 0.07 -31.20
C GLY A 15 36.75 -0.62 -30.55
N ARG A 16 36.57 -0.49 -29.23
CA ARG A 16 35.39 -1.01 -28.53
C ARG A 16 34.15 -0.16 -28.78
N ALA A 17 34.29 1.17 -28.91
CA ALA A 17 33.18 2.06 -29.24
C ALA A 17 32.60 1.75 -30.63
N LEU A 18 33.47 1.71 -31.66
CA LEU A 18 33.08 1.44 -33.05
C LEU A 18 32.45 0.05 -33.24
N ILE A 19 32.90 -0.98 -32.50
CA ILE A 19 32.27 -2.30 -32.52
C ILE A 19 30.85 -2.24 -31.92
N LYS A 20 30.66 -1.50 -30.81
CA LYS A 20 29.34 -1.30 -30.21
C LYS A 20 28.39 -0.56 -31.17
N GLU A 21 28.87 0.52 -31.77
CA GLU A 21 28.14 1.35 -32.73
C GLU A 21 27.69 0.54 -33.97
N ARG A 22 28.59 -0.27 -34.55
CA ARG A 22 28.24 -1.15 -35.69
C ARG A 22 27.20 -2.22 -35.36
N LEU A 23 27.18 -2.72 -34.12
CA LEU A 23 26.18 -3.70 -33.67
C LEU A 23 24.79 -3.07 -33.50
N PHE A 24 24.71 -1.80 -33.08
CA PHE A 24 23.43 -1.08 -32.99
C PHE A 24 22.93 -0.57 -34.36
N ALA A 25 23.83 -0.14 -35.25
CA ALA A 25 23.48 0.29 -36.61
C ALA A 25 22.74 -0.79 -37.43
N GLY A 26 22.99 -2.08 -37.14
CA GLY A 26 22.35 -3.22 -37.82
C GLY A 26 20.83 -3.39 -37.57
N ARG A 27 20.22 -2.61 -36.68
CA ARG A 27 18.76 -2.62 -36.43
C ARG A 27 18.00 -1.39 -36.95
N GLY A 28 18.66 -0.51 -37.72
CA GLY A 28 18.07 0.71 -38.32
C GLY A 28 17.07 0.48 -39.46
N GLY A 29 16.18 -0.52 -39.35
CA GLY A 29 15.16 -0.85 -40.35
C GLY A 29 13.97 0.11 -40.34
N ASN A 30 14.12 1.26 -40.99
CA ASN A 30 13.10 2.26 -41.39
C ASN A 30 11.67 2.03 -40.83
N ARG A 31 11.46 2.31 -39.54
CA ARG A 31 10.12 2.44 -38.94
C ARG A 31 9.73 3.92 -38.92
N ARG A 32 8.49 4.21 -39.33
CA ARG A 32 7.89 5.54 -39.19
C ARG A 32 7.71 5.87 -37.70
N ALA A 33 7.61 7.17 -37.40
CA ALA A 33 7.53 7.65 -36.03
C ALA A 33 6.15 7.39 -35.40
N ASP A 34 6.11 6.47 -34.44
CA ASP A 34 5.07 6.39 -33.41
C ASP A 34 5.78 6.53 -32.04
N SER A 35 5.60 7.68 -31.38
CA SER A 35 6.40 8.06 -30.20
C SER A 35 5.86 7.49 -28.89
N TRP A 36 5.91 6.16 -28.76
CA TRP A 36 5.40 5.42 -27.59
C TRP A 36 6.51 4.93 -26.63
N LEU A 37 7.69 5.55 -26.68
CA LEU A 37 8.83 5.18 -25.83
C LEU A 37 8.58 5.51 -24.36
N HIS A 38 8.77 4.53 -23.49
CA HIS A 38 8.74 4.74 -22.04
C HIS A 38 9.90 5.64 -21.58
N THR A 39 9.80 6.28 -20.41
CA THR A 39 10.93 7.05 -19.85
C THR A 39 12.17 6.21 -19.55
N SER A 40 12.01 4.89 -19.39
CA SER A 40 13.12 3.91 -19.32
C SER A 40 13.80 3.63 -20.67
N GLU A 41 13.20 4.09 -21.77
CA GLU A 41 13.65 3.90 -23.17
C GLU A 41 14.05 5.23 -23.84
N LEU A 42 13.69 6.37 -23.24
CA LEU A 42 14.11 7.70 -23.68
C LEU A 42 15.55 7.99 -23.23
N ASN A 43 16.46 8.08 -24.20
CA ASN A 43 17.81 8.59 -23.99
C ASN A 43 17.82 10.12 -24.15
N ASP A 44 17.22 10.83 -23.18
CA ASP A 44 17.04 12.29 -23.17
C ASP A 44 18.31 13.09 -22.86
N GLY A 45 19.43 12.41 -22.60
CA GLY A 45 20.71 13.00 -22.19
C GLY A 45 20.90 13.10 -20.68
N TYR A 46 19.86 12.89 -19.88
CA TYR A 46 19.94 12.69 -18.45
C TYR A 46 20.12 11.19 -18.16
N ASP A 47 21.26 10.80 -17.61
CA ASP A 47 21.54 9.40 -17.25
C ASP A 47 20.84 9.07 -15.92
N TRP A 48 19.50 8.98 -15.96
CA TRP A 48 18.63 8.79 -14.80
C TRP A 48 19.07 7.62 -13.91
N GLY A 49 19.61 6.55 -14.51
CA GLY A 49 20.15 5.39 -13.81
C GLY A 49 21.44 5.62 -13.01
N ARG A 50 22.04 6.81 -13.04
CA ARG A 50 23.17 7.19 -12.17
C ARG A 50 22.78 7.93 -10.90
N LEU A 51 21.55 8.44 -10.81
CA LEU A 51 21.07 9.05 -9.57
C LEU A 51 20.85 7.92 -8.56
N ASN A 52 21.82 7.76 -7.66
CA ASN A 52 21.77 6.81 -6.54
C ASN A 52 20.77 7.28 -5.46
N LEU A 53 19.53 7.51 -5.86
CA LEU A 53 18.43 7.81 -4.96
C LEU A 53 18.25 6.62 -4.00
N GLN A 54 18.33 6.97 -2.72
CA GLN A 54 18.05 6.12 -1.58
C GLN A 54 16.93 6.82 -0.81
N SER A 55 15.96 6.03 -0.38
CA SER A 55 14.88 6.47 0.51
C SER A 55 15.43 6.57 1.93
N VAL A 56 15.08 7.63 2.65
CA VAL A 56 15.64 7.99 3.96
C VAL A 56 14.51 8.17 4.96
N THR A 57 14.03 7.05 5.51
CA THR A 57 12.90 6.99 6.44
C THR A 57 13.33 6.90 7.91
N GLU A 58 14.39 6.15 8.23
CA GLU A 58 15.06 6.20 9.53
C GLU A 58 16.52 6.66 9.39
N GLN A 59 16.99 7.48 10.34
CA GLN A 59 18.38 7.94 10.47
C GLN A 59 18.77 7.95 11.96
N SER A 60 20.08 7.93 12.27
CA SER A 60 20.50 8.29 13.63
C SER A 60 20.36 9.80 13.84
N SER A 61 20.24 10.25 15.09
CA SER A 61 20.17 11.68 15.41
C SER A 61 21.41 12.48 14.98
N LEU A 62 22.55 11.81 14.76
CA LEU A 62 23.75 12.44 14.20
C LEU A 62 23.63 12.59 12.68
N ASP A 63 23.20 11.54 11.97
CA ASP A 63 23.05 11.58 10.51
C ASP A 63 21.94 12.55 10.09
N ASP A 64 20.88 12.63 10.88
CA ASP A 64 19.78 13.58 10.72
C ASP A 64 20.23 15.03 10.94
N PHE A 65 21.01 15.30 11.99
CA PHE A 65 21.63 16.60 12.22
C PHE A 65 22.55 17.00 11.06
N LEU A 66 23.38 16.08 10.57
CA LEU A 66 24.28 16.31 9.44
C LEU A 66 23.52 16.59 8.14
N ALA A 67 22.52 15.77 7.80
CA ALA A 67 21.67 15.97 6.61
C ALA A 67 20.89 17.30 6.70
N THR A 68 20.45 17.70 7.89
CA THR A 68 19.76 18.98 8.10
C THR A 68 20.71 20.18 7.99
N ALA A 69 21.97 20.05 8.43
CA ALA A 69 23.01 21.06 8.26
C ALA A 69 23.49 21.19 6.81
N GLU A 70 23.59 20.07 6.08
CA GLU A 70 23.87 20.04 4.64
C GLU A 70 22.74 20.70 3.85
N LEU A 71 21.48 20.33 4.12
CA LEU A 71 20.31 21.00 3.54
C LEU A 71 20.28 22.49 3.87
N ALA A 72 20.65 22.92 5.07
CA ALA A 72 20.75 24.34 5.42
C ALA A 72 21.90 25.06 4.69
N GLY A 73 22.92 24.34 4.23
CA GLY A 73 24.14 24.89 3.62
C GLY A 73 25.12 25.46 4.66
N THR A 74 25.14 24.91 5.87
CA THR A 74 25.90 25.44 7.01
C THR A 74 26.91 24.43 7.56
N GLU A 75 28.21 24.74 7.43
CA GLU A 75 29.26 24.01 8.15
C GLU A 75 29.24 24.39 9.64
N PHE A 76 29.07 23.40 10.53
CA PHE A 76 29.07 23.59 11.98
C PHE A 76 30.08 22.70 12.69
N VAL A 77 30.74 23.27 13.71
CA VAL A 77 31.48 22.49 14.72
C VAL A 77 30.49 22.15 15.84
N ALA A 78 30.24 20.85 16.04
CA ALA A 78 29.25 20.38 17.01
C ALA A 78 29.76 20.51 18.47
N GLU A 79 29.29 21.53 19.19
CA GLU A 79 29.35 21.53 20.65
C GLU A 79 28.35 20.51 21.22
N LYS A 80 28.76 19.76 22.25
CA LYS A 80 27.93 18.70 22.85
C LYS A 80 26.78 19.28 23.66
N LEU A 81 25.58 19.28 23.07
CA LEU A 81 24.33 19.51 23.79
C LEU A 81 23.84 18.26 24.54
N ASN A 82 22.87 18.47 25.44
CA ASN A 82 22.59 17.58 26.57
C ASN A 82 21.98 16.23 26.17
N VAL A 83 22.45 15.16 26.81
CA VAL A 83 21.86 13.82 26.71
C VAL A 83 20.54 13.77 27.47
N LYS A 84 19.41 13.73 26.75
CA LYS A 84 18.08 13.47 27.32
C LYS A 84 17.97 11.96 27.61
N PHE A 85 17.97 11.58 28.89
CA PHE A 85 17.75 10.20 29.29
C PHE A 85 16.28 9.82 29.09
N VAL A 86 16.02 8.80 28.26
CA VAL A 86 14.71 8.13 28.16
C VAL A 86 14.69 7.00 29.20
N PRO A 87 13.68 6.94 30.11
CA PRO A 87 13.56 5.84 31.08
C PRO A 87 13.41 4.48 30.37
N ALA A 88 14.06 3.45 30.91
CA ALA A 88 13.98 2.08 30.36
C ALA A 88 12.69 1.33 30.75
N GLU A 89 11.76 2.01 31.42
CA GLU A 89 10.54 1.44 32.01
C GLU A 89 9.38 1.38 31.01
N SER A 90 9.44 2.10 29.89
CA SER A 90 8.52 2.01 28.73
C SER A 90 8.73 0.73 27.90
N ARG A 91 9.07 -0.38 28.55
CA ARG A 91 9.38 -1.69 27.94
C ARG A 91 8.19 -2.65 27.87
N ALA A 92 7.07 -2.32 28.50
CA ALA A 92 5.77 -2.89 28.12
C ALA A 92 5.33 -2.20 26.81
N GLY A 93 5.76 -2.71 25.66
CA GLY A 93 5.55 -2.09 24.34
C GLY A 93 4.13 -2.19 23.78
N LEU A 94 3.16 -2.55 24.61
CA LEU A 94 1.73 -2.65 24.30
C LEU A 94 0.99 -1.61 25.13
N LEU A 95 0.10 -0.87 24.49
CA LEU A 95 -0.72 0.16 25.12
C LEU A 95 -1.96 -0.48 25.75
N THR A 96 -2.37 -0.02 26.92
CA THR A 96 -3.68 -0.39 27.47
C THR A 96 -4.82 0.11 26.56
N SER A 97 -6.02 -0.44 26.72
CA SER A 97 -7.20 -0.01 25.96
C SER A 97 -7.55 1.47 26.22
N GLU A 98 -7.29 1.97 27.43
CA GLU A 98 -7.51 3.37 27.80
C GLU A 98 -6.48 4.30 27.13
N GLU A 99 -5.18 3.96 27.18
CA GLU A 99 -4.13 4.71 26.49
C GLU A 99 -4.34 4.70 24.97
N THR A 100 -4.75 3.56 24.41
CA THR A 100 -5.08 3.41 22.99
C THR A 100 -6.25 4.30 22.59
N LYS A 101 -7.30 4.40 23.43
CA LYS A 101 -8.42 5.32 23.18
C LYS A 101 -7.98 6.78 23.24
N ARG A 102 -7.24 7.16 24.29
CA ARG A 102 -6.71 8.52 24.45
C ARG A 102 -5.78 8.94 23.31
N LEU A 103 -4.98 8.01 22.79
CA LEU A 103 -4.13 8.27 21.62
C LEU A 103 -4.97 8.43 20.34
N LYS A 104 -6.02 7.63 20.13
CA LYS A 104 -6.95 7.84 18.99
C LYS A 104 -7.63 9.21 19.05
N GLU A 105 -8.08 9.65 20.22
CA GLU A 105 -8.65 10.98 20.44
C GLU A 105 -7.61 12.08 20.08
N LEU A 106 -6.39 11.99 20.63
CA LEU A 106 -5.30 12.94 20.36
C LEU A 106 -4.83 12.93 18.88
N HIS A 107 -4.87 11.78 18.20
CA HIS A 107 -4.54 11.65 16.78
C HIS A 107 -5.56 12.39 15.90
N GLU A 108 -6.86 12.31 16.22
CA GLU A 108 -7.91 12.99 15.46
C GLU A 108 -7.88 14.51 15.70
N GLU A 109 -7.64 14.96 16.94
CA GLU A 109 -7.44 16.38 17.27
C GLU A 109 -6.27 17.01 16.48
N ASN A 110 -5.14 16.29 16.35
CA ASN A 110 -3.94 16.80 15.68
C ASN A 110 -3.87 16.47 14.17
N LYS A 111 -4.87 15.77 13.62
CA LYS A 111 -4.91 15.28 12.22
C LYS A 111 -4.66 16.35 11.17
N GLN A 112 -5.18 17.55 11.41
CA GLN A 112 -5.06 18.72 10.51
C GLN A 112 -3.63 19.28 10.44
N LEU A 113 -2.75 18.92 11.39
CA LEU A 113 -1.35 19.36 11.41
C LEU A 113 -0.43 18.47 10.56
N LEU A 114 -0.85 17.26 10.20
CA LEU A 114 -0.08 16.34 9.37
C LEU A 114 -0.22 16.67 7.88
N ARG A 115 0.43 17.77 7.48
CA ARG A 115 0.51 18.18 6.07
C ARG A 115 1.76 17.67 5.38
N ILE A 116 1.69 17.44 4.07
CA ILE A 116 2.83 17.12 3.20
C ILE A 116 3.40 18.39 2.53
N PRO A 117 4.70 18.46 2.24
CA PRO A 117 5.33 19.69 1.76
C PRO A 117 4.77 20.08 0.39
N ARG A 118 4.21 21.28 0.33
CA ARG A 118 3.67 21.89 -0.89
C ARG A 118 4.84 22.41 -1.73
N ARG A 119 4.83 22.14 -3.04
CA ARG A 119 5.83 22.74 -3.93
C ARG A 119 5.60 24.26 -3.94
N PRO A 120 6.63 25.09 -3.75
CA PRO A 120 6.51 26.54 -3.93
C PRO A 120 5.98 26.87 -5.34
N GLU A 121 5.18 27.94 -5.43
CA GLU A 121 4.74 28.47 -6.73
C GLU A 121 5.96 28.85 -7.58
N TRP A 122 5.89 28.51 -8.87
CA TRP A 122 6.95 28.78 -9.84
C TRP A 122 6.34 29.10 -11.20
N ASP A 123 7.04 29.95 -11.96
CA ASP A 123 6.58 30.45 -13.25
C ASP A 123 7.70 30.37 -14.32
N GLN A 124 7.47 30.97 -15.48
CA GLN A 124 8.46 31.01 -16.56
C GLN A 124 9.61 32.02 -16.33
N SER A 125 9.49 32.93 -15.34
CA SER A 125 10.57 33.86 -14.97
C SER A 125 11.47 33.36 -13.83
N THR A 126 10.98 32.40 -13.04
CA THR A 126 11.72 31.73 -11.96
C THR A 126 12.93 30.98 -12.50
N SER A 127 14.14 31.27 -11.99
CA SER A 127 15.35 30.55 -12.40
C SER A 127 15.43 29.16 -11.76
N PRO A 128 16.08 28.17 -12.42
CA PRO A 128 16.21 26.82 -11.86
C PRO A 128 16.89 26.77 -10.48
N ASP A 129 17.83 27.68 -10.22
CA ASP A 129 18.56 27.75 -8.95
C ASP A 129 17.71 28.40 -7.85
N ALA A 130 16.92 29.43 -8.18
CA ALA A 130 15.98 30.05 -7.26
C ALA A 130 14.86 29.07 -6.86
N LEU A 131 14.36 28.27 -7.81
CA LEU A 131 13.38 27.23 -7.53
C LEU A 131 13.96 26.13 -6.63
N GLN A 132 15.17 25.66 -6.90
CA GLN A 132 15.84 24.66 -6.04
C GLN A 132 16.05 25.18 -4.62
N LEU A 133 16.38 26.47 -4.45
CA LEU A 133 16.52 27.11 -3.14
C LEU A 133 15.16 27.19 -2.42
N ALA A 134 14.11 27.66 -3.10
CA ALA A 134 12.77 27.76 -2.53
C ALA A 134 12.20 26.38 -2.11
N GLU A 135 12.37 25.35 -2.95
CA GLU A 135 11.99 23.96 -2.65
C GLU A 135 12.72 23.43 -1.40
N ARG A 136 14.02 23.73 -1.27
CA ARG A 136 14.86 23.30 -0.15
C ARG A 136 14.48 24.01 1.16
N ASP A 137 14.25 25.31 1.09
CA ASP A 137 13.98 26.13 2.26
C ASP A 137 12.56 25.88 2.80
N ASN A 138 11.57 25.70 1.92
CA ASN A 138 10.23 25.23 2.30
C ASN A 138 10.26 23.82 2.93
N PHE A 139 11.04 22.89 2.35
CA PHE A 139 11.17 21.54 2.89
C PHE A 139 11.83 21.54 4.28
N LEU A 140 12.81 22.42 4.52
CA LEU A 140 13.40 22.63 5.84
C LEU A 140 12.42 23.22 6.85
N GLU A 141 11.51 24.10 6.42
CA GLU A 141 10.45 24.64 7.28
C GLU A 141 9.45 23.55 7.68
N TRP A 142 8.91 22.81 6.71
CA TRP A 142 8.04 21.65 6.95
C TRP A 142 8.66 20.61 7.91
N ARG A 143 9.94 20.28 7.74
CA ARG A 143 10.65 19.37 8.65
C ARG A 143 10.74 19.90 10.09
N ARG A 144 10.80 21.23 10.30
CA ARG A 144 10.77 21.84 11.64
C ARG A 144 9.37 21.86 12.25
N GLU A 145 8.32 21.90 11.43
CA GLU A 145 6.92 21.80 11.91
C GLU A 145 6.63 20.40 12.44
N LEU A 146 7.00 19.34 11.71
CA LEU A 146 6.88 17.96 12.20
C LEU A 146 7.71 17.70 13.45
N ALA A 147 8.95 18.19 13.52
CA ALA A 147 9.81 18.01 14.71
C ALA A 147 9.21 18.66 15.97
N LYS A 148 8.60 19.85 15.85
CA LYS A 148 7.85 20.47 16.97
C LYS A 148 6.66 19.61 17.38
N LEU A 149 5.93 19.03 16.42
CA LEU A 149 4.76 18.19 16.72
C LEU A 149 5.16 16.93 17.51
N GLU A 150 6.27 16.28 17.12
CA GLU A 150 6.86 15.16 17.87
C GLU A 150 7.30 15.59 19.30
N GLU A 151 7.92 16.76 19.47
CA GLU A 151 8.39 17.25 20.78
C GLU A 151 7.28 17.79 21.70
N ASP A 152 6.34 18.58 21.20
CA ASP A 152 5.31 19.28 21.97
C ASP A 152 4.16 18.35 22.40
N GLN A 153 3.76 17.41 21.54
CA GLN A 153 2.62 16.51 21.80
C GLN A 153 3.05 15.10 22.25
N ASN A 154 4.34 14.76 22.19
CA ASN A 154 4.86 13.41 22.44
C ASN A 154 4.14 12.35 21.57
N LEU A 155 3.79 12.72 20.33
CA LEU A 155 3.13 11.86 19.36
C LEU A 155 4.16 11.08 18.52
N ILE A 156 3.83 9.83 18.19
CA ILE A 156 4.67 8.97 17.36
C ILE A 156 4.18 9.02 15.91
N LEU A 157 5.03 9.50 15.01
CA LEU A 157 4.79 9.51 13.57
C LEU A 157 5.33 8.25 12.88
N THR A 158 4.80 7.94 11.71
CA THR A 158 5.47 7.08 10.73
C THR A 158 6.86 7.64 10.38
N PRO A 159 7.84 6.77 10.04
CA PRO A 159 9.15 7.18 9.55
C PRO A 159 9.03 7.77 8.14
N TYR A 160 8.73 9.06 8.06
CA TYR A 160 8.48 9.78 6.81
C TYR A 160 9.76 10.01 5.99
N GLU A 161 9.61 10.16 4.67
CA GLU A 161 10.73 10.38 3.76
C GLU A 161 11.43 11.74 4.00
N ARG A 162 12.73 11.71 4.28
CA ARG A 162 13.56 12.89 4.56
C ARG A 162 14.38 13.37 3.35
N ASN A 163 14.38 12.62 2.25
CA ASN A 163 15.02 13.01 0.98
C ASN A 163 14.09 13.90 0.13
N LEU A 164 14.47 15.16 -0.07
CA LEU A 164 13.75 16.13 -0.92
C LEU A 164 13.53 15.64 -2.35
N ASP A 165 14.45 14.86 -2.93
CA ASP A 165 14.32 14.41 -4.32
C ASP A 165 13.19 13.40 -4.54
N PHE A 166 12.73 12.72 -3.48
CA PHE A 166 11.54 11.87 -3.51
C PHE A 166 10.25 12.71 -3.52
N TRP A 167 10.18 13.75 -2.69
CA TRP A 167 9.09 14.73 -2.72
C TRP A 167 9.02 15.46 -4.08
N ARG A 168 10.17 15.77 -4.68
CA ARG A 168 10.26 16.24 -6.07
C ARG A 168 9.82 15.20 -7.12
N GLN A 169 9.76 13.90 -6.83
CA GLN A 169 9.08 12.94 -7.72
C GLN A 169 7.56 13.03 -7.56
N LEU A 170 7.07 13.10 -6.31
CA LEU A 170 5.64 13.26 -6.02
C LEU A 170 5.06 14.52 -6.68
N TRP A 171 5.71 15.67 -6.51
CA TRP A 171 5.30 16.92 -7.14
C TRP A 171 5.17 16.79 -8.67
N ARG A 172 6.12 16.10 -9.32
CA ARG A 172 6.08 15.83 -10.77
C ARG A 172 4.97 14.86 -11.18
N VAL A 173 4.54 13.93 -10.31
CA VAL A 173 3.33 13.13 -10.55
C VAL A 173 2.09 14.02 -10.47
N ILE A 174 1.93 14.79 -9.39
CA ILE A 174 0.76 15.64 -9.16
C ILE A 174 0.61 16.67 -10.28
N GLU A 175 1.69 17.36 -10.67
CA GLU A 175 1.67 18.33 -11.78
C GLU A 175 1.22 17.68 -13.10
N ARG A 176 1.81 16.53 -13.47
CA ARG A 176 1.69 15.92 -14.81
C ARG A 176 0.51 14.95 -14.99
N SER A 177 -0.28 14.69 -13.94
CA SER A 177 -1.45 13.79 -14.00
C SER A 177 -2.79 14.53 -13.98
N ASP A 178 -3.77 13.99 -14.68
CA ASP A 178 -5.17 14.42 -14.65
C ASP A 178 -5.93 13.77 -13.48
N VAL A 179 -5.55 12.54 -13.14
CA VAL A 179 -6.09 11.75 -12.02
C VAL A 179 -4.94 11.29 -11.15
N VAL A 180 -5.03 11.48 -9.83
CA VAL A 180 -4.11 10.90 -8.85
C VAL A 180 -4.81 9.74 -8.16
N VAL A 181 -4.22 8.55 -8.28
CA VAL A 181 -4.69 7.32 -7.65
C VAL A 181 -3.75 6.98 -6.50
N GLN A 182 -4.28 6.99 -5.28
CA GLN A 182 -3.56 6.60 -4.08
C GLN A 182 -3.79 5.09 -3.84
N ILE A 183 -2.72 4.30 -3.95
CA ILE A 183 -2.75 2.85 -3.77
C ILE A 183 -2.50 2.54 -2.30
N VAL A 184 -3.47 1.90 -1.67
CA VAL A 184 -3.46 1.53 -0.24
C VAL A 184 -3.49 0.00 -0.08
N ASP A 185 -3.00 -0.49 1.04
CA ASP A 185 -3.04 -1.92 1.38
C ASP A 185 -4.37 -2.27 2.07
N ALA A 186 -5.11 -3.23 1.52
CA ALA A 186 -6.44 -3.62 1.98
C ALA A 186 -6.54 -4.00 3.47
N ARG A 187 -5.43 -4.41 4.09
CA ARG A 187 -5.40 -4.83 5.50
C ARG A 187 -5.58 -3.66 6.48
N HIS A 188 -5.05 -2.48 6.15
CA HIS A 188 -5.16 -1.26 6.98
C HIS A 188 -5.32 -0.01 6.08
N PRO A 189 -6.43 0.15 5.33
CA PRO A 189 -6.54 1.18 4.30
C PRO A 189 -6.27 2.60 4.82
N SER A 190 -6.85 2.96 5.97
CA SER A 190 -6.72 4.28 6.59
C SER A 190 -5.30 4.64 7.06
N LEU A 191 -4.42 3.64 7.27
CA LEU A 191 -3.02 3.88 7.67
C LEU A 191 -2.13 4.23 6.46
N PHE A 192 -2.41 3.62 5.31
CA PHE A 192 -1.68 3.86 4.06
C PHE A 192 -2.26 5.01 3.23
N ARG A 193 -3.43 5.53 3.64
CA ARG A 193 -4.07 6.68 3.04
C ARG A 193 -3.51 7.99 3.61
N CYS A 194 -3.39 9.02 2.77
CA CYS A 194 -3.02 10.37 3.17
C CYS A 194 -4.06 11.38 2.63
N PRO A 195 -5.01 11.83 3.47
CA PRO A 195 -6.05 12.79 3.06
C PRO A 195 -5.50 14.15 2.64
N ASP A 196 -4.38 14.62 3.22
CA ASP A 196 -3.78 15.89 2.83
C ASP A 196 -3.15 15.87 1.42
N LEU A 197 -2.83 14.69 0.86
CA LEU A 197 -2.54 14.56 -0.57
C LEU A 197 -3.77 14.88 -1.42
N GLU A 198 -4.95 14.41 -1.02
CA GLU A 198 -6.20 14.62 -1.75
C GLU A 198 -6.56 16.12 -1.77
N CYS A 199 -6.34 16.81 -0.65
CA CYS A 199 -6.38 18.28 -0.56
C CYS A 199 -5.36 18.93 -1.51
N TYR A 200 -4.08 18.53 -1.46
CA TYR A 200 -3.03 19.12 -2.29
C TYR A 200 -3.30 18.97 -3.80
N VAL A 201 -3.83 17.85 -4.25
CA VAL A 201 -4.18 17.65 -5.67
C VAL A 201 -5.26 18.66 -6.12
N LYS A 202 -6.24 18.95 -5.25
CA LYS A 202 -7.29 19.96 -5.51
C LYS A 202 -6.77 21.40 -5.38
N GLU A 203 -5.81 21.66 -4.48
CA GLU A 203 -5.08 22.94 -4.41
C GLU A 203 -4.33 23.24 -5.72
N VAL A 204 -3.64 22.23 -6.30
CA VAL A 204 -2.89 22.39 -7.57
C VAL A 204 -3.83 22.55 -8.76
N SER A 205 -4.98 21.87 -8.80
CA SER A 205 -6.05 22.18 -9.75
C SER A 205 -7.40 21.57 -9.34
N PRO A 206 -8.48 22.36 -9.24
CA PRO A 206 -9.82 21.85 -8.96
C PRO A 206 -10.32 20.79 -9.97
N HIS A 207 -9.79 20.80 -11.20
CA HIS A 207 -10.17 19.86 -12.26
C HIS A 207 -9.55 18.47 -12.09
N LYS A 208 -8.42 18.32 -11.38
CA LYS A 208 -7.78 17.01 -11.15
C LYS A 208 -8.68 16.14 -10.26
N GLN A 209 -8.68 14.84 -10.47
CA GLN A 209 -9.47 13.91 -9.66
C GLN A 209 -8.61 13.04 -8.75
N ASN A 210 -9.15 12.70 -7.58
CA ASN A 210 -8.56 11.77 -6.62
C ASN A 210 -9.33 10.44 -6.67
N MET A 211 -8.63 9.33 -6.45
CA MET A 211 -9.23 8.00 -6.30
C MET A 211 -8.36 7.14 -5.39
N VAL A 212 -8.98 6.26 -4.59
CA VAL A 212 -8.29 5.26 -3.79
C VAL A 212 -8.38 3.89 -4.46
N LEU A 213 -7.23 3.24 -4.65
CA LEU A 213 -7.14 1.87 -5.14
C LEU A 213 -6.72 0.95 -4.00
N VAL A 214 -7.69 0.20 -3.46
CA VAL A 214 -7.49 -0.72 -2.35
C VAL A 214 -6.93 -2.03 -2.90
N ASN A 215 -5.61 -2.18 -2.87
CA ASN A 215 -4.90 -3.34 -3.41
C ASN A 215 -4.70 -4.43 -2.35
N LYS A 216 -4.53 -5.69 -2.80
CA LYS A 216 -4.55 -6.91 -1.97
C LYS A 216 -5.93 -7.21 -1.37
N ALA A 217 -6.99 -6.78 -2.05
CA ALA A 217 -8.36 -6.92 -1.57
C ALA A 217 -8.91 -8.36 -1.64
N ASP A 218 -8.13 -9.28 -2.19
CA ASP A 218 -8.22 -10.74 -2.02
C ASP A 218 -8.07 -11.19 -0.56
N LEU A 219 -7.34 -10.43 0.27
CA LEU A 219 -7.15 -10.72 1.70
C LEU A 219 -8.37 -10.34 2.58
N LEU A 220 -9.48 -9.91 1.97
CA LEU A 220 -10.71 -9.49 2.64
C LEU A 220 -11.91 -10.33 2.15
N THR A 221 -12.91 -10.54 3.01
CA THR A 221 -14.20 -11.09 2.59
C THR A 221 -15.02 -10.06 1.77
N ARG A 222 -16.02 -10.52 1.01
CA ARG A 222 -16.93 -9.64 0.26
C ARG A 222 -17.69 -8.68 1.20
N GLU A 223 -18.06 -9.14 2.39
CA GLU A 223 -18.68 -8.34 3.45
C GLU A 223 -17.74 -7.25 3.97
N GLN A 224 -16.48 -7.60 4.28
CA GLN A 224 -15.47 -6.65 4.75
C GLN A 224 -15.21 -5.56 3.70
N ARG A 225 -15.16 -5.92 2.40
CA ARG A 225 -15.11 -4.94 1.31
C ARG A 225 -16.38 -4.06 1.26
N GLY A 226 -17.56 -4.62 1.56
CA GLY A 226 -18.82 -3.86 1.66
C GLY A 226 -18.89 -2.89 2.85
N VAL A 227 -18.22 -3.19 3.97
CA VAL A 227 -18.06 -2.25 5.09
C VAL A 227 -17.12 -1.11 4.70
N TRP A 228 -15.96 -1.42 4.11
CA TRP A 228 -15.01 -0.41 3.63
C TRP A 228 -15.57 0.46 2.51
N ALA A 229 -16.36 -0.11 1.59
CA ALA A 229 -17.01 0.62 0.49
C ALA A 229 -17.91 1.75 1.03
N ARG A 230 -18.81 1.43 1.97
CA ARG A 230 -19.69 2.39 2.63
C ARG A 230 -18.92 3.46 3.39
N HIS A 231 -17.92 3.07 4.18
CA HIS A 231 -17.09 4.04 4.92
C HIS A 231 -16.37 5.04 3.99
N PHE A 232 -15.86 4.60 2.84
CA PHE A 232 -15.29 5.53 1.85
C PHE A 232 -16.36 6.40 1.18
N GLU A 233 -17.59 5.92 1.02
CA GLU A 233 -18.69 6.67 0.42
C GLU A 233 -19.25 7.74 1.38
N GLU A 234 -19.36 7.43 2.67
CA GLU A 234 -19.68 8.36 3.77
C GLU A 234 -18.68 9.54 3.85
N GLU A 235 -17.39 9.27 3.63
CA GLU A 235 -16.37 10.33 3.55
C GLU A 235 -16.32 11.06 2.18
N GLY A 236 -17.06 10.58 1.17
CA GLY A 236 -17.11 11.17 -0.18
C GLY A 236 -15.96 10.76 -1.13
N ILE A 237 -15.30 9.62 -0.87
CA ILE A 237 -14.16 9.12 -1.64
C ILE A 237 -14.58 8.03 -2.62
N ARG A 238 -14.17 8.20 -3.88
CA ARG A 238 -14.14 7.15 -4.89
C ARG A 238 -13.07 6.12 -4.52
N ALA A 239 -13.50 4.95 -4.05
CA ALA A 239 -12.65 3.83 -3.69
C ALA A 239 -13.01 2.58 -4.50
N VAL A 240 -12.00 1.83 -4.95
CA VAL A 240 -12.20 0.58 -5.69
C VAL A 240 -11.24 -0.51 -5.24
N PHE A 241 -11.73 -1.75 -5.21
CA PHE A 241 -10.99 -2.92 -4.72
C PHE A 241 -10.32 -3.69 -5.87
N TRP A 242 -9.09 -4.13 -5.62
CA TRP A 242 -8.21 -4.69 -6.64
C TRP A 242 -7.28 -5.75 -6.03
N SER A 243 -6.94 -6.75 -6.84
CA SER A 243 -5.85 -7.67 -6.54
C SER A 243 -4.93 -7.80 -7.75
N ALA A 244 -3.73 -7.22 -7.64
CA ALA A 244 -2.69 -7.42 -8.64
C ALA A 244 -2.21 -8.89 -8.73
N LEU A 245 -2.47 -9.70 -7.70
CA LEU A 245 -2.10 -11.12 -7.62
C LEU A 245 -3.16 -12.00 -8.28
N ALA A 246 -4.40 -11.98 -7.77
CA ALA A 246 -5.48 -12.85 -8.28
C ALA A 246 -5.80 -12.56 -9.75
N GLU A 247 -5.72 -11.29 -10.18
CA GLU A 247 -5.83 -10.95 -11.60
C GLU A 247 -4.66 -11.53 -12.40
N ASN A 248 -3.40 -11.44 -11.93
CA ASN A 248 -2.28 -12.06 -12.66
C ASN A 248 -2.42 -13.59 -12.75
N GLU A 249 -2.92 -14.24 -11.70
CA GLU A 249 -3.17 -15.70 -11.68
C GLU A 249 -4.29 -16.08 -12.65
N ARG A 250 -5.39 -15.33 -12.69
CA ARG A 250 -6.45 -15.42 -13.71
C ARG A 250 -5.88 -15.28 -15.13
N LEU A 251 -5.12 -14.22 -15.38
CA LEU A 251 -4.55 -13.95 -16.72
C LEU A 251 -3.55 -15.05 -17.14
N GLU A 252 -2.81 -15.63 -16.20
CA GLU A 252 -1.93 -16.77 -16.45
C GLU A 252 -2.70 -18.09 -16.68
N ALA A 253 -3.92 -18.25 -16.16
CA ALA A 253 -4.79 -19.41 -16.46
C ALA A 253 -5.45 -19.27 -17.85
N GLU A 254 -5.97 -18.07 -18.17
CA GLU A 254 -6.45 -17.71 -19.52
C GLU A 254 -5.39 -18.00 -20.59
N GLU A 255 -4.13 -17.61 -20.37
CA GLU A 255 -3.02 -17.83 -21.30
C GLU A 255 -2.57 -19.30 -21.42
N LYS A 256 -2.88 -20.16 -20.43
CA LYS A 256 -2.64 -21.62 -20.49
C LYS A 256 -3.77 -22.37 -21.19
N GLY A 257 -4.93 -21.74 -21.41
CA GLY A 257 -6.15 -22.42 -21.84
C GLY A 257 -6.81 -23.26 -20.74
N GLU A 258 -6.42 -23.02 -19.48
CA GLU A 258 -7.02 -23.63 -18.29
C GLU A 258 -8.31 -22.85 -17.98
N ALA A 259 -9.35 -23.12 -18.77
CA ALA A 259 -10.67 -22.55 -18.58
C ALA A 259 -11.32 -23.09 -17.29
N HIS A 260 -11.01 -22.44 -16.17
CA HIS A 260 -11.91 -22.48 -15.02
C HIS A 260 -13.28 -21.96 -15.47
N GLY A 261 -14.33 -22.75 -15.23
CA GLY A 261 -15.70 -22.30 -15.44
C GLY A 261 -15.97 -21.06 -14.59
N GLU A 262 -16.73 -20.13 -15.13
CA GLU A 262 -17.20 -18.97 -14.40
C GLU A 262 -18.22 -19.45 -13.35
N GLU A 263 -17.78 -19.62 -12.10
CA GLU A 263 -18.67 -19.54 -10.94
C GLU A 263 -19.10 -18.08 -10.82
N GLU A 264 -20.05 -17.68 -11.67
CA GLU A 264 -20.73 -16.40 -11.54
C GLU A 264 -21.49 -16.36 -10.22
N GLU A 265 -21.25 -15.34 -9.39
CA GLU A 265 -22.12 -15.00 -8.26
C GLU A 265 -23.47 -14.44 -8.79
N LEU A 266 -24.32 -15.32 -9.33
CA LEU A 266 -25.63 -15.00 -9.92
C LEU A 266 -26.73 -15.97 -9.45
N SER A 267 -27.91 -15.42 -9.17
CA SER A 267 -29.16 -16.11 -8.77
C SER A 267 -29.14 -16.93 -7.47
N ASP A 268 -29.24 -16.23 -6.33
CA ASP A 268 -29.83 -16.75 -5.08
C ASP A 268 -31.27 -16.23 -4.85
N GLU A 269 -31.90 -15.63 -5.88
CA GLU A 269 -33.24 -15.01 -5.81
C GLU A 269 -34.33 -15.72 -6.66
N GLU A 270 -33.98 -16.76 -7.42
CA GLU A 270 -34.92 -17.49 -8.30
C GLU A 270 -34.88 -19.03 -8.05
N LYS A 271 -35.04 -19.46 -6.80
CA LYS A 271 -35.17 -20.88 -6.41
C LYS A 271 -36.39 -21.20 -5.54
N GLU A 272 -37.42 -20.35 -5.55
CA GLU A 272 -38.75 -20.65 -5.01
C GLU A 272 -39.83 -20.61 -6.09
N SER A 273 -39.72 -21.50 -7.10
CA SER A 273 -40.85 -22.05 -7.86
C SER A 273 -40.38 -23.14 -8.85
N MET A 274 -41.33 -23.97 -9.32
CA MET A 274 -41.18 -24.94 -10.42
C MET A 274 -40.34 -26.22 -10.18
N GLU A 275 -40.62 -27.00 -9.12
CA GLU A 275 -40.47 -28.48 -9.14
C GLU A 275 -41.65 -29.19 -8.42
N GLU A 276 -42.86 -29.05 -8.98
CA GLU A 276 -43.98 -30.00 -8.81
C GLU A 276 -44.61 -30.27 -10.21
N GLU A 277 -45.33 -31.39 -10.38
CA GLU A 277 -45.78 -32.01 -11.66
C GLU A 277 -44.61 -32.66 -12.49
N GLU A 278 -44.61 -33.94 -12.90
CA GLU A 278 -45.58 -35.06 -12.87
C GLU A 278 -44.92 -36.43 -12.55
N GLU A 279 -45.70 -37.33 -11.92
CA GLU A 279 -45.80 -38.82 -12.02
C GLU A 279 -44.57 -39.75 -12.26
N GLY A 280 -44.48 -40.96 -11.68
CA GLY A 280 -45.40 -41.68 -10.78
C GLY A 280 -45.00 -43.18 -10.57
N GLU A 281 -45.67 -43.86 -9.62
CA GLU A 281 -45.86 -45.34 -9.39
C GLU A 281 -44.68 -46.33 -9.63
N ASP A 282 -44.39 -47.36 -8.81
CA ASP A 282 -45.32 -48.29 -8.14
C ASP A 282 -44.58 -49.26 -7.13
N THR A 283 -45.23 -49.70 -6.04
CA THR A 283 -44.96 -50.93 -5.20
C THR A 283 -43.57 -51.20 -4.53
N ASP A 284 -43.40 -51.90 -3.38
CA ASP A 284 -44.31 -52.42 -2.31
C ASP A 284 -43.53 -52.83 -1.02
N GLU A 285 -44.25 -52.98 0.11
CA GLU A 285 -44.02 -53.84 1.31
C GLU A 285 -42.60 -53.90 1.98
N ASP A 286 -42.38 -53.26 3.16
CA ASP A 286 -42.45 -53.84 4.54
C ASP A 286 -41.03 -54.13 5.15
N GLU A 287 -40.77 -54.24 6.46
CA GLU A 287 -41.59 -54.29 7.70
C GLU A 287 -40.77 -53.79 8.93
N GLU A 288 -41.41 -53.26 9.99
CA GLU A 288 -40.92 -53.12 11.41
C GLU A 288 -39.67 -52.21 11.73
N ARG A 289 -39.50 -51.55 12.90
CA ARG A 289 -40.27 -51.50 14.17
C ARG A 289 -39.98 -50.22 15.03
N GLU A 290 -41.03 -49.68 15.67
CA GLU A 290 -41.14 -49.01 17.02
C GLU A 290 -40.06 -48.06 17.61
N MET A 291 -40.33 -47.14 18.58
CA MET A 291 -41.39 -46.15 18.87
C MET A 291 -41.21 -45.54 20.32
N PHE A 292 -41.84 -44.39 20.61
CA PHE A 292 -41.94 -43.61 21.89
C PHE A 292 -40.64 -42.93 22.43
N GLN A 293 -40.54 -41.63 22.79
CA GLN A 293 -41.44 -40.56 23.35
C GLN A 293 -41.55 -40.59 24.91
N ASP A 294 -41.57 -39.51 25.71
CA ASP A 294 -41.64 -38.02 25.56
C ASP A 294 -40.53 -37.32 26.43
N CYS A 295 -40.32 -36.00 26.65
CA CYS A 295 -41.03 -34.69 26.46
C CYS A 295 -40.17 -33.73 25.56
N MET A 296 -40.35 -32.40 25.33
CA MET A 296 -40.93 -31.18 26.01
C MET A 296 -40.22 -30.72 27.31
N GLU A 297 -40.11 -29.43 27.69
CA GLU A 297 -40.66 -28.12 27.23
C GLU A 297 -39.53 -27.26 26.55
N GLU A 298 -39.68 -26.30 25.61
CA GLU A 298 -40.64 -25.18 25.39
C GLU A 298 -40.57 -24.12 26.54
N GLU A 299 -40.53 -22.79 26.40
CA GLU A 299 -40.65 -21.75 25.34
C GLU A 299 -39.45 -20.75 25.53
N ASP A 300 -39.18 -19.67 24.77
CA ASP A 300 -40.07 -18.71 24.07
C ASP A 300 -39.30 -17.99 22.93
N TRP A 301 -39.92 -17.80 21.76
CA TRP A 301 -39.37 -17.05 20.61
C TRP A 301 -40.38 -15.99 20.16
N HIS A 302 -40.01 -14.71 20.23
CA HIS A 302 -40.91 -13.60 19.91
C HIS A 302 -40.46 -12.84 18.67
N THR A 303 -41.15 -13.10 17.56
CA THR A 303 -41.10 -12.33 16.30
C THR A 303 -42.43 -11.59 16.09
N CYS A 304 -42.34 -10.34 15.62
CA CYS A 304 -43.39 -9.52 14.95
C CYS A 304 -42.81 -8.10 14.76
N SER A 305 -43.04 -7.40 13.66
CA SER A 305 -43.72 -7.76 12.39
C SER A 305 -43.04 -7.04 11.22
N GLU A 306 -43.40 -7.37 9.99
CA GLU A 306 -42.99 -6.57 8.83
C GLU A 306 -43.51 -5.12 8.89
N GLY A 307 -42.84 -4.27 8.12
CA GLY A 307 -43.32 -2.98 7.66
C GLY A 307 -42.73 -2.74 6.27
N GLU A 308 -43.51 -3.04 5.24
CA GLU A 308 -43.12 -2.82 3.85
C GLU A 308 -43.14 -1.31 3.56
N GLU A 309 -41.96 -0.71 3.34
CA GLU A 309 -41.85 0.63 2.75
C GLU A 309 -41.34 0.47 1.31
N GLU A 310 -42.26 0.59 0.35
CA GLU A 310 -41.96 0.57 -1.09
C GLU A 310 -41.12 1.81 -1.47
N GLU A 311 -39.93 1.62 -2.05
CA GLU A 311 -39.16 2.74 -2.63
C GLU A 311 -39.82 3.22 -3.93
N GLU A 312 -40.79 4.15 -3.83
CA GLU A 312 -41.33 4.87 -4.99
C GLU A 312 -40.20 5.58 -5.77
N GLU A 313 -40.24 5.55 -7.12
CA GLU A 313 -39.33 6.31 -7.99
C GLU A 313 -39.57 7.84 -7.90
N GLY A 314 -39.16 8.44 -6.78
CA GLY A 314 -39.29 9.86 -6.49
C GLY A 314 -38.39 10.73 -7.37
N THR A 315 -38.93 11.22 -8.49
CA THR A 315 -38.19 12.11 -9.42
C THR A 315 -37.65 13.35 -8.70
N SER A 316 -36.33 13.38 -8.47
CA SER A 316 -35.62 14.48 -7.80
C SER A 316 -34.54 15.07 -8.70
N SER A 317 -34.23 16.35 -8.50
CA SER A 317 -33.35 17.12 -9.38
C SER A 317 -31.87 16.73 -9.24
N PRO A 318 -31.08 16.70 -10.32
CA PRO A 318 -29.72 16.18 -10.30
C PRO A 318 -28.75 17.06 -9.48
N SER A 319 -28.43 16.58 -8.28
CA SER A 319 -27.17 16.87 -7.59
C SER A 319 -25.97 16.33 -8.39
N PRO A 320 -24.74 16.84 -8.18
CA PRO A 320 -23.56 16.29 -8.86
C PRO A 320 -23.42 14.79 -8.56
N ALA A 321 -23.21 14.00 -9.62
CA ALA A 321 -23.39 12.55 -9.60
C ALA A 321 -22.74 11.84 -8.39
N SER A 322 -23.59 11.25 -7.56
CA SER A 322 -23.18 10.33 -6.49
C SER A 322 -22.42 9.15 -7.09
N PHE A 323 -21.24 8.85 -6.53
CA PHE A 323 -20.45 7.69 -6.93
C PHE A 323 -20.58 6.63 -5.85
N HIS A 324 -21.26 5.53 -6.19
CA HIS A 324 -21.41 4.38 -5.31
C HIS A 324 -20.16 3.48 -5.34
N ASN A 325 -19.61 3.15 -4.18
CA ASN A 325 -18.43 2.29 -4.06
C ASN A 325 -18.84 0.80 -4.13
N SER A 326 -18.35 0.06 -5.14
CA SER A 326 -18.62 -1.38 -5.23
C SER A 326 -17.66 -2.20 -4.37
N SER A 327 -18.17 -3.26 -3.72
CA SER A 327 -17.39 -4.26 -2.97
C SER A 327 -16.79 -5.38 -3.83
N ARG A 328 -17.09 -5.40 -5.14
CA ARG A 328 -16.53 -6.36 -6.10
C ARG A 328 -15.06 -6.06 -6.39
N LEU A 329 -14.27 -7.10 -6.66
CA LEU A 329 -12.91 -6.95 -7.20
C LEU A 329 -13.00 -6.59 -8.68
N LEU A 330 -12.32 -5.52 -9.12
CA LEU A 330 -12.29 -5.15 -10.53
C LEU A 330 -11.31 -6.04 -11.32
N SER A 331 -11.70 -6.44 -12.52
CA SER A 331 -10.76 -6.99 -13.51
C SER A 331 -9.87 -5.90 -14.09
N LYS A 332 -8.77 -6.29 -14.77
CA LYS A 332 -7.85 -5.36 -15.43
C LYS A 332 -8.59 -4.37 -16.30
N ASP A 333 -9.46 -4.87 -17.16
CA ASP A 333 -10.05 -4.06 -18.23
C ASP A 333 -11.12 -3.11 -17.66
N GLN A 334 -11.84 -3.50 -16.60
CA GLN A 334 -12.71 -2.62 -15.81
C GLN A 334 -11.91 -1.49 -15.13
N LEU A 335 -10.75 -1.79 -14.56
CA LEU A 335 -9.88 -0.78 -13.94
C LEU A 335 -9.30 0.20 -15.00
N LEU A 336 -8.95 -0.29 -16.19
CA LEU A 336 -8.50 0.55 -17.31
C LEU A 336 -9.63 1.39 -17.92
N GLU A 337 -10.87 0.90 -17.94
CA GLU A 337 -12.04 1.70 -18.32
C GLU A 337 -12.33 2.78 -17.28
N LEU A 338 -12.33 2.44 -15.99
CA LEU A 338 -12.48 3.38 -14.89
C LEU A 338 -11.44 4.51 -14.97
N PHE A 339 -10.17 4.19 -15.21
CA PHE A 339 -9.12 5.19 -15.43
C PHE A 339 -9.38 6.15 -16.60
N LYS A 340 -10.19 5.76 -17.61
CA LYS A 340 -10.57 6.62 -18.75
C LYS A 340 -11.82 7.47 -18.46
N THR A 341 -12.76 6.95 -17.66
CA THR A 341 -14.06 7.58 -17.36
C THR A 341 -14.03 8.49 -16.12
N VAL A 342 -13.11 8.26 -15.17
CA VAL A 342 -12.97 9.04 -13.91
C VAL A 342 -12.83 10.55 -14.15
N HIS A 343 -12.20 10.97 -15.25
CA HIS A 343 -12.01 12.39 -15.58
C HIS A 343 -12.59 12.78 -16.95
N SER A 344 -13.75 13.42 -16.89
CA SER A 344 -14.49 14.05 -17.98
C SER A 344 -14.16 15.52 -18.20
N GLY A 345 -13.34 16.14 -17.33
CA GLY A 345 -12.97 17.55 -17.42
C GLY A 345 -11.81 17.84 -18.40
N THR A 346 -11.35 19.08 -18.39
CA THR A 346 -10.18 19.53 -19.17
C THR A 346 -8.95 18.68 -18.85
N ARG A 347 -8.29 18.15 -19.88
CA ARG A 347 -7.10 17.30 -19.76
C ARG A 347 -5.83 18.11 -19.99
N LEU A 348 -4.74 17.75 -19.31
CA LEU A 348 -3.40 18.33 -19.47
C LEU A 348 -2.82 18.13 -20.88
N LYS A 349 -3.32 17.12 -21.60
CA LYS A 349 -2.99 16.82 -23.00
C LYS A 349 -4.27 16.55 -23.77
N GLU A 350 -4.38 17.11 -24.97
CA GLU A 350 -5.46 16.75 -25.89
C GLU A 350 -5.34 15.27 -26.28
N GLY A 351 -6.47 14.54 -26.27
CA GLY A 351 -6.53 13.12 -26.64
C GLY A 351 -5.87 12.12 -25.67
N GLN A 352 -5.24 12.56 -24.58
CA GLN A 352 -4.60 11.65 -23.60
C GLN A 352 -4.96 11.99 -22.16
N ILE A 353 -5.38 10.98 -21.39
CA ILE A 353 -5.50 11.01 -19.94
C ILE A 353 -4.23 10.42 -19.30
N THR A 354 -3.74 11.09 -18.26
CA THR A 354 -2.52 10.71 -17.52
C THR A 354 -2.87 10.44 -16.06
N VAL A 355 -2.67 9.21 -15.60
CA VAL A 355 -3.02 8.75 -14.25
C VAL A 355 -1.75 8.60 -13.40
N GLY A 356 -1.63 9.40 -12.35
CA GLY A 356 -0.52 9.34 -11.40
C GLY A 356 -0.77 8.30 -10.32
N LEU A 357 0.12 7.32 -10.18
CA LEU A 357 0.06 6.28 -9.15
C LEU A 357 0.97 6.66 -7.97
N VAL A 358 0.37 6.89 -6.81
CA VAL A 358 1.05 7.27 -5.56
C VAL A 358 0.76 6.24 -4.47
N GLY A 359 1.70 5.99 -3.57
CA GLY A 359 1.47 5.12 -2.42
C GLY A 359 2.73 4.84 -1.62
N TYR A 360 2.55 4.22 -0.46
CA TYR A 360 3.65 3.76 0.40
C TYR A 360 4.48 2.66 -0.30
N PRO A 361 5.70 2.37 0.17
CA PRO A 361 6.39 1.13 -0.16
C PRO A 361 5.52 -0.10 0.12
N ASN A 362 5.78 -1.22 -0.56
CA ASN A 362 5.17 -2.53 -0.31
C ASN A 362 3.63 -2.68 -0.45
N VAL A 363 2.87 -1.60 -0.69
CA VAL A 363 1.41 -1.67 -0.97
C VAL A 363 1.07 -2.38 -2.29
N GLY A 364 2.06 -2.61 -3.16
CA GLY A 364 1.91 -3.35 -4.42
C GLY A 364 1.75 -2.51 -5.70
N LYS A 365 1.93 -1.18 -5.63
CA LYS A 365 1.94 -0.24 -6.76
C LYS A 365 2.65 -0.79 -8.02
N SER A 366 3.89 -1.24 -7.87
CA SER A 366 4.70 -1.76 -8.99
C SER A 366 4.23 -3.13 -9.50
N SER A 367 3.51 -3.91 -8.68
CA SER A 367 2.84 -5.15 -9.10
C SER A 367 1.62 -4.82 -9.96
N THR A 368 0.74 -3.91 -9.49
CA THR A 368 -0.42 -3.41 -10.25
C THR A 368 0.00 -2.93 -11.65
N ILE A 369 1.08 -2.15 -11.74
CA ILE A 369 1.61 -1.67 -13.02
C ILE A 369 1.98 -2.83 -13.97
N ASN A 370 2.64 -3.88 -13.47
CA ASN A 370 3.03 -5.03 -14.29
C ASN A 370 1.81 -5.84 -14.76
N THR A 371 0.82 -6.06 -13.89
CA THR A 371 -0.44 -6.75 -14.23
C THR A 371 -1.20 -5.99 -15.31
N LEU A 372 -1.38 -4.67 -15.15
CA LEU A 372 -2.02 -3.82 -16.17
C LEU A 372 -1.28 -3.86 -17.53
N LEU A 373 0.05 -3.84 -17.51
CA LEU A 373 0.88 -3.88 -18.72
C LEU A 373 1.07 -5.29 -19.32
N ARG A 374 0.54 -6.37 -18.70
CA ARG A 374 0.82 -7.80 -19.00
C ARG A 374 2.32 -8.09 -19.24
N ASN A 375 3.22 -7.34 -18.60
CA ASN A 375 4.67 -7.40 -18.84
C ASN A 375 5.43 -6.96 -17.58
N LYS A 376 6.51 -7.67 -17.25
CA LYS A 376 7.41 -7.33 -16.12
C LYS A 376 8.34 -6.15 -16.49
N LYS A 377 7.74 -4.97 -16.68
CA LYS A 377 8.41 -3.71 -17.08
C LYS A 377 8.98 -2.93 -15.89
N VAL A 378 8.32 -2.99 -14.73
CA VAL A 378 8.81 -2.39 -13.47
C VAL A 378 9.30 -3.52 -12.57
N SER A 379 10.48 -3.37 -11.97
CA SER A 379 10.98 -4.37 -11.02
C SER A 379 10.21 -4.33 -9.70
N VAL A 380 10.08 -5.47 -9.04
CA VAL A 380 9.33 -5.64 -7.79
C VAL A 380 10.19 -6.26 -6.69
N SER A 381 9.96 -5.86 -5.45
CA SER A 381 10.59 -6.41 -4.24
C SER A 381 9.66 -6.23 -3.04
N ALA A 382 9.83 -7.06 -2.02
CA ALA A 382 9.20 -6.89 -0.70
C ALA A 382 10.00 -5.93 0.22
N THR A 383 11.20 -5.50 -0.21
CA THR A 383 12.00 -4.49 0.50
C THR A 383 11.64 -3.08 -0.01
N PRO A 384 11.43 -2.09 0.88
CA PRO A 384 11.23 -0.69 0.48
C PRO A 384 12.35 -0.10 -0.40
N GLY A 385 12.06 1.02 -1.08
CA GLY A 385 13.04 1.79 -1.86
C GLY A 385 13.41 1.24 -3.24
N HIS A 386 12.61 0.31 -3.79
CA HIS A 386 12.95 -0.39 -5.03
C HIS A 386 12.65 0.40 -6.33
N THR A 387 11.49 1.06 -6.46
CA THR A 387 11.27 2.08 -7.51
C THR A 387 12.01 3.36 -7.10
N LYS A 388 12.94 3.84 -7.93
CA LYS A 388 13.82 4.97 -7.60
C LYS A 388 13.58 6.28 -8.36
N HIS A 389 12.84 6.23 -9.47
CA HIS A 389 12.65 7.37 -10.36
C HIS A 389 11.18 7.48 -10.78
N PHE A 390 10.74 8.69 -11.10
CA PHE A 390 9.48 8.89 -11.83
C PHE A 390 9.51 8.14 -13.17
N GLN A 391 8.43 7.46 -13.55
CA GLN A 391 8.32 6.78 -14.85
C GLN A 391 7.01 7.10 -15.58
N THR A 392 7.05 7.24 -16.91
CA THR A 392 5.87 7.41 -17.78
C THR A 392 5.64 6.14 -18.59
N LEU A 393 4.46 5.55 -18.41
CA LEU A 393 4.11 4.22 -18.88
C LEU A 393 2.82 4.28 -19.72
N PHE A 394 2.97 4.34 -21.04
CA PHE A 394 1.86 4.21 -21.97
C PHE A 394 1.29 2.78 -21.90
N VAL A 395 -0.01 2.67 -21.64
CA VAL A 395 -0.72 1.38 -21.60
C VAL A 395 -1.45 1.17 -22.92
N GLU A 396 -2.22 2.17 -23.35
CA GLU A 396 -3.18 2.08 -24.45
C GLU A 396 -3.32 3.44 -25.17
N PRO A 397 -3.97 3.47 -26.36
CA PRO A 397 -4.24 4.71 -27.07
C PRO A 397 -5.00 5.69 -26.18
N GLY A 398 -4.38 6.84 -25.88
CA GLY A 398 -4.96 7.86 -25.02
C GLY A 398 -4.88 7.60 -23.50
N LEU A 399 -4.32 6.48 -23.02
CA LEU A 399 -4.14 6.21 -21.57
C LEU A 399 -2.66 6.05 -21.21
N CYS A 400 -2.19 6.91 -20.31
CA CYS A 400 -0.83 6.90 -19.77
C CYS A 400 -0.85 6.79 -18.24
N LEU A 401 -0.01 5.93 -17.67
CA LEU A 401 0.26 5.91 -16.23
C LEU A 401 1.56 6.68 -15.92
N CYS A 402 1.65 7.25 -14.73
CA CYS A 402 2.86 7.85 -14.18
C CYS A 402 3.16 7.23 -12.82
N ASP A 403 4.33 6.59 -12.69
CA ASP A 403 4.78 5.95 -11.45
C ASP A 403 5.72 6.85 -10.66
N CYS A 404 5.61 6.87 -9.32
CA CYS A 404 6.63 7.44 -8.42
C CYS A 404 7.37 6.36 -7.63
N PRO A 405 8.52 6.69 -7.00
CA PRO A 405 9.02 5.93 -5.86
C PRO A 405 7.93 5.73 -4.79
N GLY A 406 7.94 4.59 -4.10
CA GLY A 406 7.08 4.42 -2.93
C GLY A 406 7.49 5.40 -1.83
N LEU A 407 6.56 6.19 -1.32
CA LEU A 407 6.82 7.32 -0.43
C LEU A 407 6.13 7.09 0.92
N VAL A 408 6.89 7.11 2.01
CA VAL A 408 6.30 7.09 3.37
C VAL A 408 5.93 8.53 3.74
N MET A 409 4.64 8.79 3.89
CA MET A 409 4.09 10.07 4.33
C MET A 409 3.96 10.08 5.86
N PRO A 410 3.98 11.26 6.52
CA PRO A 410 3.71 11.36 7.95
C PRO A 410 2.25 11.00 8.26
N SER A 411 2.07 10.07 9.20
CA SER A 411 0.79 9.60 9.73
C SER A 411 0.98 9.21 11.20
N PHE A 412 -0.04 9.37 12.04
CA PHE A 412 0.05 8.98 13.46
C PHE A 412 -0.01 7.46 13.63
N VAL A 413 0.88 6.90 14.46
CA VAL A 413 0.91 5.46 14.76
C VAL A 413 1.12 5.23 16.25
N SER A 414 0.27 4.40 16.84
CA SER A 414 0.27 4.18 18.29
C SER A 414 1.57 3.56 18.84
N THR A 415 2.24 2.67 18.08
CA THR A 415 3.50 2.03 18.49
C THR A 415 4.44 1.77 17.30
N LYS A 416 5.76 1.72 17.56
CA LYS A 416 6.74 1.26 16.55
C LYS A 416 6.53 -0.20 16.14
N ALA A 417 5.95 -1.01 17.04
CA ALA A 417 5.57 -2.40 16.75
C ALA A 417 4.53 -2.48 15.60
N ALA A 418 3.48 -1.65 15.65
CA ALA A 418 2.47 -1.61 14.59
C ALA A 418 3.05 -1.22 13.21
N MET A 419 4.08 -0.36 13.16
CA MET A 419 4.77 -0.02 11.91
C MET A 419 5.53 -1.22 11.30
N ILE A 420 6.09 -2.10 12.14
CA ILE A 420 6.80 -3.32 11.73
C ILE A 420 5.77 -4.35 11.21
N CYS A 421 4.69 -4.60 11.96
CA CYS A 421 3.61 -5.49 11.54
C CYS A 421 2.94 -5.03 10.23
N SER A 422 2.83 -3.70 10.02
CA SER A 422 2.32 -3.12 8.78
C SER A 422 3.29 -3.21 7.59
N GLY A 423 4.57 -3.52 7.83
CA GLY A 423 5.61 -3.56 6.79
C GLY A 423 6.09 -2.19 6.30
N ILE A 424 5.87 -1.13 7.11
CA ILE A 424 6.43 0.22 6.87
C ILE A 424 7.92 0.22 7.25
N LEU A 425 8.28 -0.47 8.34
CA LEU A 425 9.66 -0.67 8.77
C LEU A 425 10.23 -2.03 8.32
N PRO A 426 11.53 -2.09 7.96
CA PRO A 426 12.17 -3.34 7.57
C PRO A 426 12.37 -4.27 8.78
N ILE A 427 11.76 -5.46 8.72
CA ILE A 427 11.83 -6.50 9.77
C ILE A 427 13.30 -6.87 10.07
N ASP A 428 14.16 -6.90 9.05
CA ASP A 428 15.59 -7.23 9.16
C ASP A 428 16.41 -6.29 10.07
N GLN A 429 15.86 -5.12 10.42
CA GLN A 429 16.51 -4.11 11.28
C GLN A 429 15.89 -4.00 12.69
N MET A 430 14.91 -4.87 12.99
CA MET A 430 14.23 -4.94 14.28
C MET A 430 15.21 -5.30 15.41
N ARG A 431 15.29 -4.45 16.43
CA ARG A 431 16.16 -4.66 17.62
C ARG A 431 15.44 -5.27 18.82
N ASP A 432 14.13 -5.11 18.87
CA ASP A 432 13.25 -5.68 19.88
C ASP A 432 12.05 -6.27 19.16
N HIS A 433 11.86 -7.58 19.31
CA HIS A 433 10.81 -8.35 18.66
C HIS A 433 9.58 -8.54 19.56
N VAL A 434 9.72 -8.39 20.88
CA VAL A 434 8.67 -8.78 21.84
C VAL A 434 7.38 -7.99 21.60
N PRO A 435 7.39 -6.65 21.46
CA PRO A 435 6.17 -5.89 21.17
C PRO A 435 5.52 -6.25 19.82
N ALA A 436 6.31 -6.56 18.80
CA ALA A 436 5.80 -6.89 17.47
C ALA A 436 5.14 -8.27 17.43
N ILE A 437 5.73 -9.26 18.11
CA ILE A 437 5.15 -10.60 18.21
C ILE A 437 3.95 -10.62 19.16
N SER A 438 3.98 -9.88 20.28
CA SER A 438 2.80 -9.80 21.16
C SER A 438 1.59 -9.18 20.47
N LEU A 439 1.75 -8.15 19.61
CA LEU A 439 0.65 -7.64 18.77
C LEU A 439 0.08 -8.76 17.86
N VAL A 440 0.93 -9.60 17.27
CA VAL A 440 0.47 -10.74 16.44
C VAL A 440 -0.32 -11.74 17.28
N CYS A 441 0.11 -12.03 18.51
CA CYS A 441 -0.61 -12.90 19.44
C CYS A 441 -1.95 -12.33 19.94
N GLU A 442 -2.08 -11.00 20.02
CA GLU A 442 -3.34 -10.33 20.36
C GLU A 442 -4.36 -10.35 19.22
N HIS A 443 -3.88 -10.29 17.96
CA HIS A 443 -4.74 -10.21 16.78
C HIS A 443 -5.07 -11.58 16.16
N ILE A 444 -4.27 -12.63 16.42
CA ILE A 444 -4.46 -13.97 15.85
C ILE A 444 -4.75 -14.97 16.98
N PRO A 445 -5.92 -15.63 17.00
CA PRO A 445 -6.26 -16.65 17.99
C PRO A 445 -5.24 -17.79 18.06
N ARG A 446 -4.99 -18.30 19.27
CA ARG A 446 -4.07 -19.42 19.55
C ARG A 446 -4.25 -20.60 18.60
N GLU A 447 -5.50 -21.01 18.38
CA GLU A 447 -5.85 -22.17 17.55
C GLU A 447 -5.43 -21.98 16.08
N VAL A 448 -5.50 -20.74 15.56
CA VAL A 448 -5.04 -20.40 14.21
C VAL A 448 -3.51 -20.46 14.12
N LEU A 449 -2.80 -19.99 15.16
CA LEU A 449 -1.33 -20.09 15.22
C LEU A 449 -0.85 -21.55 15.33
N GLU A 450 -1.49 -22.35 16.18
CA GLU A 450 -1.19 -23.77 16.37
C GLU A 450 -1.47 -24.56 15.08
N GLY A 451 -2.64 -24.36 14.45
CA GLY A 451 -3.01 -25.00 13.18
C GLY A 451 -2.15 -24.58 11.99
N THR A 452 -1.80 -23.30 11.86
CA THR A 452 -1.00 -22.78 10.74
C THR A 452 0.44 -23.29 10.76
N TYR A 453 1.05 -23.38 11.95
CA TYR A 453 2.46 -23.75 12.08
C TYR A 453 2.70 -25.20 12.49
N GLY A 454 1.67 -25.95 12.91
CA GLY A 454 1.81 -27.31 13.44
C GLY A 454 2.48 -27.36 14.82
N ILE A 455 2.38 -26.27 15.59
CA ILE A 455 2.99 -26.12 16.92
C ILE A 455 1.95 -26.33 18.01
N SER A 456 2.41 -26.67 19.22
CA SER A 456 1.61 -26.55 20.45
C SER A 456 2.24 -25.46 21.31
N ILE A 457 1.46 -24.43 21.61
CA ILE A 457 1.88 -23.27 22.40
C ILE A 457 1.51 -23.54 23.85
N ILE A 458 2.41 -23.24 24.79
CA ILE A 458 2.19 -23.46 26.22
C ILE A 458 0.91 -22.73 26.65
N ARG A 459 0.00 -23.45 27.32
CA ARG A 459 -1.26 -22.88 27.84
C ARG A 459 -1.00 -22.03 29.09
N PRO A 460 -1.87 -21.06 29.40
CA PRO A 460 -1.83 -20.31 30.66
C PRO A 460 -1.86 -21.26 31.85
N ARG A 461 -1.31 -20.81 32.99
CA ARG A 461 -1.34 -21.57 34.24
C ARG A 461 -2.74 -21.52 34.88
N GLU A 462 -2.97 -22.39 35.85
CA GLU A 462 -4.23 -22.42 36.63
C GLU A 462 -4.45 -21.15 37.48
N ASP A 463 -3.40 -20.35 37.72
CA ASP A 463 -3.44 -19.03 38.36
C ASP A 463 -3.54 -17.84 37.38
N GLU A 464 -3.63 -18.11 36.08
CA GLU A 464 -3.75 -17.10 35.00
C GLU A 464 -5.11 -17.21 34.28
N ASP A 465 -5.48 -16.18 33.52
CA ASP A 465 -6.68 -16.19 32.67
C ASP A 465 -6.56 -17.27 31.56
N PRO A 466 -7.43 -18.30 31.51
CA PRO A 466 -7.36 -19.36 30.50
C PRO A 466 -7.60 -18.85 29.06
N GLN A 467 -8.25 -17.70 28.89
CA GLN A 467 -8.56 -17.08 27.61
C GLN A 467 -7.48 -16.11 27.12
N ARG A 468 -6.42 -15.84 27.89
CA ARG A 468 -5.40 -14.85 27.49
C ARG A 468 -4.70 -15.23 26.16
N PRO A 469 -4.30 -14.23 25.35
CA PRO A 469 -3.43 -14.48 24.20
C PRO A 469 -2.10 -15.14 24.63
N PRO A 470 -1.47 -15.93 23.73
CA PRO A 470 -0.15 -16.48 23.99
C PRO A 470 0.89 -15.36 24.09
N THR A 471 1.88 -15.49 24.97
CA THR A 471 2.96 -14.49 25.03
C THR A 471 3.90 -14.65 23.82
N ALA A 472 4.64 -13.58 23.49
CA ALA A 472 5.69 -13.68 22.47
C ALA A 472 6.73 -14.76 22.79
N GLU A 473 7.08 -14.95 24.07
CA GLU A 473 8.03 -16.00 24.50
C GLU A 473 7.44 -17.40 24.30
N GLU A 474 6.15 -17.62 24.63
CA GLU A 474 5.46 -18.90 24.42
C GLU A 474 5.40 -19.30 22.95
N LEU A 475 5.05 -18.35 22.06
CA LEU A 475 4.99 -18.59 20.62
C LEU A 475 6.37 -18.84 20.01
N LEU A 476 7.35 -17.99 20.35
CA LEU A 476 8.71 -18.10 19.80
C LEU A 476 9.43 -19.36 20.31
N MET A 477 9.31 -19.74 21.58
CA MET A 477 9.90 -20.99 22.08
C MET A 477 9.29 -22.22 21.40
N ALA A 478 7.96 -22.26 21.23
CA ALA A 478 7.28 -23.38 20.57
C ALA A 478 7.73 -23.52 19.09
N TYR A 479 7.77 -22.42 18.35
CA TYR A 479 8.19 -22.40 16.96
C TYR A 479 9.70 -22.67 16.80
N GLY A 480 10.54 -22.06 17.62
CA GLY A 480 11.99 -22.23 17.62
C GLY A 480 12.41 -23.67 17.93
N TYR A 481 11.78 -24.29 18.94
CA TYR A 481 12.00 -25.70 19.27
C TYR A 481 11.61 -26.63 18.12
N MET A 482 10.42 -26.45 17.53
CA MET A 482 9.96 -27.26 16.38
C MET A 482 10.88 -27.10 15.15
N ARG A 483 11.35 -25.88 14.86
CA ARG A 483 12.27 -25.60 13.74
C ARG A 483 13.72 -25.97 14.02
N GLY A 484 14.07 -26.30 15.26
CA GLY A 484 15.43 -26.61 15.67
C GLY A 484 16.34 -25.38 15.83
N PHE A 485 15.79 -24.18 15.94
CA PHE A 485 16.55 -22.95 16.21
C PHE A 485 16.98 -22.93 17.68
N HIS A 486 18.30 -23.05 17.90
CA HIS A 486 18.90 -23.08 19.23
C HIS A 486 20.11 -22.16 19.32
N ASP A 487 20.22 -21.39 20.40
CA ASP A 487 21.47 -20.77 20.83
C ASP A 487 21.99 -21.44 22.10
N HIS A 488 23.25 -21.87 22.07
CA HIS A 488 23.99 -22.51 23.17
C HIS A 488 23.23 -23.56 24.01
N GLY A 489 22.22 -24.22 23.45
CA GLY A 489 21.41 -25.27 24.11
C GLY A 489 20.05 -24.82 24.68
N ARG A 490 19.62 -23.59 24.40
CA ARG A 490 18.24 -23.10 24.57
C ARG A 490 17.59 -22.86 23.20
N PRO A 491 16.26 -22.77 23.09
CA PRO A 491 15.62 -22.15 21.93
C PRO A 491 16.19 -20.72 21.73
N ALA A 492 16.35 -20.30 20.48
CA ALA A 492 16.83 -18.98 20.09
C ALA A 492 15.68 -17.99 19.84
#